data_AF-A0A137S8Z2-F1
#
_entry.id   AF-A0A137S8Z2-F1
#
_cell.length_a   1.000
_cell.length_b   1.000
_cell.length_c   1.000
_cell.angle_alpha   90.00
_cell.angle_beta   90.00
_cell.angle_gamma   90.00
#
_symmetry.space_group_name_H-M   'P 1'
#
loop_
_entity.id
_entity.type
_entity.pdbx_description
1 polymer ?
#
loop_
_entity_poly.entity_id
_entity_poly.type
_entity_poly.pdbx_seq_one_letter_code
_entity_poly.pdbx_strand_id
1 'polypeptide(L)'
;MTEGAPHNGVDLATPVGTPIFSTGDGIVQRVGNHPFAGKYIDIDHGNAYKTRYLHLHRILVKKGQSIQRGERIALSGNTGRSTGPHLHFELHVNGRPVNPLKADIPTAADIPSEHAKAFKEDASYKLAVMERAGSRSNLMLAGARVSFD
;
A
#
# COMPACT_ATOMS: atom_id res chain seq x y z
N MET A 1 16.20 31.21 -10.07
CA MET A 1 16.82 29.91 -9.78
C MET A 1 17.12 29.90 -8.28
N THR A 2 16.25 29.30 -7.47
CA THR A 2 16.46 29.16 -6.02
C THR A 2 16.76 27.70 -5.74
N GLU A 3 17.83 27.47 -4.97
CA GLU A 3 18.33 26.17 -4.55
C GLU A 3 17.19 25.25 -4.10
N GLY A 4 17.12 24.09 -4.74
CA GLY A 4 15.94 23.22 -4.75
C GLY A 4 15.66 22.59 -3.40
N ALA A 5 14.52 22.96 -2.80
CA ALA A 5 13.95 22.16 -1.74
C ALA A 5 13.75 20.72 -2.24
N PRO A 6 14.05 19.69 -1.42
CA PRO A 6 13.92 18.31 -1.85
C PRO A 6 12.46 18.01 -2.23
N HIS A 7 12.29 17.51 -3.46
CA HIS A 7 11.01 16.99 -3.96
C HIS A 7 10.96 15.49 -3.65
N ASN A 8 10.15 15.12 -2.66
CA ASN A 8 10.12 13.77 -2.09
C ASN A 8 9.21 12.79 -2.85
N GLY A 9 8.79 13.16 -4.06
CA GLY A 9 7.79 12.43 -4.82
C GLY A 9 7.97 12.60 -6.32
N VAL A 10 6.89 12.40 -7.05
CA VAL A 10 6.78 12.68 -8.48
C VAL A 10 5.52 13.48 -8.75
N ASP A 11 5.64 14.50 -9.60
CA ASP A 11 4.51 15.30 -10.03
C ASP A 11 4.02 14.82 -11.40
N LEU A 12 2.74 14.46 -11.46
CA LEU A 12 2.08 14.04 -12.68
C LEU A 12 1.07 15.12 -13.07
N ALA A 13 1.46 15.96 -14.03
CA ALA A 13 0.58 17.01 -14.56
C ALA A 13 -0.71 16.39 -15.11
N THR A 14 -1.85 16.85 -14.61
CA THR A 14 -3.15 16.29 -14.99
C THR A 14 -4.27 17.28 -14.70
N PRO A 15 -5.33 17.35 -15.52
CA PRO A 15 -6.49 18.21 -15.24
C PRO A 15 -7.10 17.92 -13.86
N VAL A 16 -7.77 18.91 -13.29
CA VAL A 16 -8.59 18.71 -12.09
C VAL A 16 -9.71 17.71 -12.41
N GLY A 17 -9.93 16.74 -11.53
CA GLY A 17 -10.99 15.75 -11.68
C GLY A 17 -10.56 14.42 -12.29
N THR A 18 -9.29 14.27 -12.71
CA THR A 18 -8.76 13.00 -13.21
C THR A 18 -8.82 11.93 -12.11
N PRO A 19 -9.34 10.72 -12.39
CA PRO A 19 -9.37 9.63 -11.42
C PRO A 19 -7.96 9.23 -10.95
N ILE A 20 -7.80 9.10 -9.62
CA ILE A 20 -6.58 8.61 -8.98
C ILE A 20 -6.85 7.24 -8.37
N PHE A 21 -5.92 6.31 -8.58
CA PHE A 21 -6.03 4.92 -8.16
C PHE A 21 -4.93 4.54 -7.17
N SER A 22 -5.22 3.61 -6.27
CA SER A 22 -4.22 3.04 -5.35
C SER A 22 -3.22 2.18 -6.12
N THR A 23 -1.93 2.34 -5.84
CA THR A 23 -0.87 1.56 -6.51
C THR A 23 -0.66 0.16 -5.91
N GLY A 24 -1.30 -0.12 -4.76
CA GLY A 24 -1.23 -1.41 -4.08
C GLY A 24 -2.41 -1.62 -3.13
N ASP A 25 -2.55 -2.86 -2.66
CA ASP A 25 -3.50 -3.20 -1.60
C ASP A 25 -3.08 -2.53 -0.29
N GLY A 26 -4.03 -2.15 0.56
CA GLY A 26 -3.68 -1.52 1.84
C GLY A 26 -4.85 -1.02 2.65
N ILE A 27 -4.54 -0.23 3.69
CA ILE A 27 -5.50 0.44 4.55
C ILE A 27 -5.27 1.95 4.49
N VAL A 28 -6.33 2.73 4.31
CA VAL A 28 -6.25 4.19 4.38
C VAL A 28 -5.88 4.62 5.79
N GLN A 29 -4.65 5.07 5.99
CA GLN A 29 -4.14 5.47 7.29
C GLN A 29 -4.55 6.90 7.64
N ARG A 30 -4.57 7.79 6.64
CA ARG A 30 -4.92 9.21 6.82
C ARG A 30 -5.69 9.77 5.63
N VAL A 31 -6.65 10.62 5.95
CA VAL A 31 -7.32 11.54 5.03
C VAL A 31 -7.22 12.92 5.67
N GLY A 32 -6.70 13.90 4.95
CA GLY A 32 -6.41 15.21 5.53
C GLY A 32 -6.55 16.36 4.54
N ASN A 33 -6.50 17.58 5.09
CA ASN A 33 -6.40 18.82 4.33
C ASN A 33 -5.37 19.72 5.01
N HIS A 34 -4.28 20.05 4.31
CA HIS A 34 -3.16 20.82 4.85
C HIS A 34 -2.90 22.06 3.98
N PRO A 35 -2.53 23.23 4.54
CA PRO A 35 -2.36 24.45 3.77
C PRO A 35 -1.41 24.33 2.57
N PHE A 36 -0.36 23.53 2.69
CA PHE A 36 0.62 23.31 1.61
C PHE A 36 0.31 22.07 0.77
N ALA A 37 -0.10 20.97 1.39
CA ALA A 37 -0.28 19.69 0.69
C ALA A 37 -1.67 19.57 0.03
N GLY A 38 -2.59 20.48 0.37
CA GLY A 38 -3.97 20.41 -0.04
C GLY A 38 -4.70 19.25 0.62
N LYS A 39 -5.72 18.74 -0.06
CA LYS A 39 -6.37 17.49 0.32
C LYS A 39 -5.44 16.33 -0.04
N TYR A 40 -5.26 15.40 0.88
CA TYR A 40 -4.35 14.29 0.68
C TYR A 40 -4.81 13.00 1.37
N ILE A 41 -4.27 11.88 0.89
CA ILE A 41 -4.50 10.53 1.41
C ILE A 41 -3.15 9.88 1.66
N ASP A 42 -3.00 9.21 2.82
CA ASP A 42 -1.91 8.28 3.11
C ASP A 42 -2.48 6.85 3.15
N ILE A 43 -1.93 5.92 2.38
CA ILE A 43 -2.31 4.49 2.37
C ILE A 43 -1.12 3.66 2.85
N ASP A 44 -1.35 2.84 3.88
CA ASP A 44 -0.39 1.86 4.38
C ASP A 44 -0.60 0.52 3.67
N HIS A 45 0.43 0.04 2.99
CA HIS A 45 0.39 -1.21 2.21
C HIS A 45 0.95 -2.41 2.99
N GLY A 46 1.34 -2.23 4.25
CA GLY A 46 2.07 -3.23 5.02
C GLY A 46 3.52 -3.37 4.53
N ASN A 47 4.27 -4.29 5.13
CA ASN A 47 5.67 -4.59 4.76
C ASN A 47 6.56 -3.34 4.60
N ALA A 48 6.30 -2.31 5.41
CA ALA A 48 6.97 -1.01 5.43
C ALA A 48 6.74 -0.08 4.22
N TYR A 49 5.78 -0.38 3.35
CA TYR A 49 5.41 0.46 2.21
C TYR A 49 4.23 1.37 2.54
N LYS A 50 4.34 2.65 2.18
CA LYS A 50 3.26 3.62 2.26
C LYS A 50 3.26 4.50 1.03
N THR A 51 2.07 4.84 0.55
CA THR A 51 1.91 5.84 -0.50
C THR A 51 1.15 7.04 -0.01
N ARG A 52 1.40 8.17 -0.66
CA ARG A 52 0.76 9.43 -0.34
C ARG A 52 0.38 10.15 -1.63
N TYR A 53 -0.83 10.71 -1.64
CA TYR A 53 -1.46 11.36 -2.79
C TYR A 53 -1.90 12.77 -2.39
N LEU A 54 -1.35 13.82 -3.01
CA LEU A 54 -1.55 15.22 -2.62
C LEU A 54 -2.31 16.04 -3.67
N HIS A 55 -2.63 17.29 -3.30
CA HIS A 55 -3.26 18.31 -4.14
C HIS A 55 -4.63 17.91 -4.67
N LEU A 56 -5.29 16.94 -4.03
CA LEU A 56 -6.53 16.33 -4.51
C LEU A 56 -7.69 17.33 -4.53
N HIS A 57 -8.60 17.18 -5.48
CA HIS A 57 -9.84 17.96 -5.51
C HIS A 57 -10.91 17.31 -4.62
N ARG A 58 -11.06 15.98 -4.73
CA ARG A 58 -12.05 15.19 -4.01
C ARG A 58 -11.45 13.87 -3.55
N ILE A 59 -11.73 13.50 -2.31
CA ILE A 59 -11.36 12.22 -1.71
C ILE A 59 -12.60 11.33 -1.70
N LEU A 60 -12.46 10.08 -2.14
CA LEU A 60 -13.57 9.12 -2.30
C LEU A 60 -13.56 8.01 -1.23
N VAL A 61 -12.53 8.00 -0.38
CA VAL A 61 -12.30 6.97 0.64
C VAL A 61 -12.21 7.61 2.03
N LYS A 62 -12.33 6.78 3.07
CA LYS A 62 -12.25 7.22 4.47
C LYS A 62 -11.14 6.52 5.23
N LYS A 63 -10.66 7.14 6.31
CA LYS A 63 -9.68 6.54 7.23
C LYS A 63 -10.18 5.16 7.71
N GLY A 64 -9.29 4.17 7.70
CA GLY A 64 -9.56 2.78 8.09
C GLY A 64 -10.17 1.92 6.97
N GLN A 65 -10.49 2.48 5.80
CA GLN A 65 -10.99 1.70 4.67
C GLN A 65 -9.89 0.80 4.10
N SER A 66 -10.23 -0.47 3.82
CA SER A 66 -9.37 -1.37 3.05
C SER A 66 -9.51 -1.07 1.57
N ILE A 67 -8.38 -1.07 0.87
CA ILE A 67 -8.22 -0.66 -0.51
C ILE A 67 -7.56 -1.78 -1.28
N GLN A 68 -8.06 -2.06 -2.48
CA GLN A 68 -7.41 -2.96 -3.43
C GLN A 68 -6.54 -2.18 -4.42
N ARG A 69 -5.50 -2.82 -4.94
CA ARG A 69 -4.68 -2.28 -6.03
C ARG A 69 -5.57 -1.93 -7.21
N GLY A 70 -5.41 -0.71 -7.73
CA GLY A 70 -6.22 -0.20 -8.84
C GLY A 70 -7.60 0.30 -8.43
N GLU A 71 -7.95 0.28 -7.15
CA GLU A 71 -9.19 0.91 -6.66
C GLU A 71 -9.09 2.43 -6.78
N ARG A 72 -10.20 3.06 -7.18
CA ARG A 72 -10.28 4.52 -7.32
C ARG A 72 -10.45 5.16 -5.94
N ILE A 73 -9.48 5.98 -5.54
CA ILE A 73 -9.42 6.55 -4.19
C ILE A 73 -9.73 8.06 -4.14
N ALA A 74 -9.53 8.78 -5.24
CA ALA A 74 -9.66 10.22 -5.29
C ALA A 74 -9.83 10.76 -6.72
N LEU A 75 -10.02 12.07 -6.82
CA LEU A 75 -9.88 12.86 -8.03
C LEU A 75 -8.74 13.89 -7.85
N SER A 76 -7.87 14.00 -8.84
CA SER A 76 -6.77 14.99 -8.91
C SER A 76 -7.29 16.41 -8.75
N GLY A 77 -6.41 17.32 -8.35
CA GLY A 77 -6.80 18.70 -8.15
C GLY A 77 -5.64 19.68 -8.25
N ASN A 78 -5.83 20.79 -7.56
CA ASN A 78 -4.85 21.85 -7.42
C ASN A 78 -4.95 22.49 -6.02
N THR A 79 -5.27 21.69 -5.01
CA THR A 79 -5.47 22.21 -3.64
C THR A 79 -4.13 22.36 -2.91
N GLY A 80 -4.08 23.27 -1.93
CA GLY A 80 -2.84 23.58 -1.21
C GLY A 80 -1.94 24.53 -2.01
N ARG A 81 -0.62 24.44 -1.79
CA ARG A 81 0.36 25.26 -2.50
C ARG A 81 0.84 24.51 -3.74
N SER A 82 0.28 24.87 -4.88
CA SER A 82 0.59 24.28 -6.18
C SER A 82 0.60 25.36 -7.26
N THR A 83 1.47 25.21 -8.27
CA THR A 83 1.57 26.14 -9.41
C THR A 83 0.54 25.85 -10.50
N GLY A 84 0.01 24.62 -10.56
CA GLY A 84 -1.00 24.21 -11.54
C GLY A 84 -1.52 22.80 -11.28
N PRO A 85 -2.63 22.38 -11.90
CA PRO A 85 -3.24 21.07 -11.65
C PRO A 85 -2.28 19.90 -11.90
N HIS A 86 -2.06 19.10 -10.86
CA HIS A 86 -1.23 17.89 -10.90
C HIS A 86 -1.55 16.96 -9.73
N LEU A 87 -1.07 15.72 -9.81
CA LEU A 87 -0.94 14.83 -8.67
C LEU A 87 0.50 14.87 -8.18
N HIS A 88 0.72 15.18 -6.90
CA HIS A 88 1.98 14.89 -6.23
C HIS A 88 1.87 13.53 -5.54
N PHE A 89 2.69 12.57 -5.98
CA PHE A 89 2.69 11.19 -5.51
C PHE A 89 4.01 10.86 -4.81
N GLU A 90 3.92 10.33 -3.60
CA GLU A 90 5.09 9.90 -2.83
C GLU A 90 5.00 8.39 -2.55
N LEU A 91 6.13 7.71 -2.65
CA LEU A 91 6.35 6.36 -2.15
C LEU A 91 7.30 6.42 -0.97
N HIS A 92 6.91 5.79 0.14
CA HIS A 92 7.70 5.69 1.35
C HIS A 92 8.03 4.23 1.61
N VAL A 93 9.31 3.95 1.83
CA VAL A 93 9.81 2.62 2.23
C VAL A 93 10.51 2.78 3.57
N ASN A 94 10.09 2.01 4.58
CA ASN A 94 10.59 2.14 5.96
C ASN A 94 10.49 3.59 6.49
N GLY A 95 9.41 4.29 6.12
CA GLY A 95 9.14 5.67 6.54
C GLY A 95 10.00 6.73 5.86
N ARG A 96 10.82 6.38 4.86
CA ARG A 96 11.61 7.33 4.08
C ARG A 96 11.06 7.48 2.66
N PRO A 97 10.94 8.72 2.13
CA PRO A 97 10.55 8.90 0.74
C PRO A 97 11.62 8.33 -0.19
N VAL A 98 11.19 7.62 -1.22
CA VAL A 98 12.04 7.05 -2.28
C VAL A 98 11.48 7.45 -3.63
N ASN A 99 12.33 7.43 -4.66
CA ASN A 99 11.87 7.70 -6.03
C ASN A 99 10.89 6.59 -6.48
N PRO A 100 9.59 6.89 -6.69
CA PRO A 100 8.62 5.85 -7.00
C PRO A 100 8.82 5.18 -8.36
N LEU A 101 9.56 5.81 -9.27
CA LEU A 101 9.83 5.31 -10.62
C LEU A 101 11.07 4.40 -10.69
N LYS A 102 11.86 4.33 -9.62
CA LYS A 102 13.13 3.56 -9.57
C LYS A 102 13.22 2.59 -8.40
N ALA A 103 12.35 2.72 -7.41
CA ALA A 103 12.38 1.86 -6.23
C ALA A 103 12.12 0.41 -6.61
N ASP A 104 12.94 -0.50 -6.06
CA ASP A 104 12.68 -1.92 -6.12
C ASP A 104 11.52 -2.25 -5.18
N ILE A 105 10.37 -2.56 -5.77
CA ILE A 105 9.12 -2.82 -5.06
C ILE A 105 8.57 -4.18 -5.48
N PRO A 106 7.84 -4.87 -4.58
CA PRO A 106 7.10 -6.06 -4.95
C PRO A 106 6.13 -5.71 -6.08
N THR A 107 6.40 -6.25 -7.26
CA THR A 107 5.52 -6.12 -8.42
C THR A 107 4.69 -7.39 -8.53
N ALA A 108 3.52 -7.28 -9.15
CA ALA A 108 2.72 -8.45 -9.54
C ALA A 108 3.31 -9.19 -10.74
N ALA A 109 4.63 -9.11 -10.95
CA ALA A 109 5.31 -9.86 -11.99
C ALA A 109 5.25 -11.35 -11.63
N ASP A 110 5.04 -12.19 -12.64
CA ASP A 110 5.13 -13.63 -12.46
C ASP A 110 6.52 -14.02 -11.96
N ILE A 111 6.57 -15.05 -11.12
CA ILE A 111 7.83 -15.61 -10.64
C ILE A 111 8.63 -16.05 -11.87
N PRO A 112 9.87 -15.57 -12.05
CA PRO A 112 10.74 -16.01 -13.14
C PRO A 112 10.76 -17.53 -13.21
N SER A 113 10.65 -18.10 -14.41
CA SER A 113 10.51 -19.55 -14.60
C SER A 113 11.64 -20.35 -13.96
N GLU A 114 12.84 -19.77 -13.90
CA GLU A 114 14.03 -20.27 -13.21
C GLU A 114 13.82 -20.50 -11.70
N HIS A 115 12.98 -19.70 -11.05
CA HIS A 115 12.69 -19.78 -9.62
C HIS A 115 11.36 -20.47 -9.31
N ALA A 116 10.53 -20.74 -10.33
CA ALA A 116 9.19 -21.29 -10.15
C ALA A 116 9.19 -22.66 -9.45
N LYS A 117 10.18 -23.53 -9.73
CA LYS A 117 10.28 -24.84 -9.07
C LYS A 117 10.58 -24.70 -7.58
N ALA A 118 11.63 -23.94 -7.24
CA ALA A 118 12.04 -23.70 -5.86
C ALA A 118 10.92 -23.03 -5.05
N PHE A 119 10.22 -22.05 -5.64
CA PHE A 119 9.08 -21.42 -4.99
C PHE A 119 7.95 -22.41 -4.71
N LYS A 120 7.59 -23.26 -5.68
CA LYS A 120 6.53 -24.27 -5.49
C LYS A 120 6.88 -25.26 -4.37
N GLU A 121 8.13 -25.72 -4.31
CA GLU A 121 8.62 -26.63 -3.27
C GLU A 121 8.59 -25.97 -1.88
N ASP A 122 9.06 -24.72 -1.77
CA ASP A 122 9.06 -23.97 -0.51
C ASP A 122 7.63 -23.64 -0.04
N ALA A 123 6.76 -23.20 -0.95
CA ALA A 123 5.37 -22.90 -0.66
C ALA A 123 4.62 -24.15 -0.17
N SER A 124 4.79 -25.29 -0.85
CA SER A 124 4.12 -26.54 -0.47
C SER A 124 4.64 -27.09 0.87
N TYR A 125 5.93 -26.96 1.17
CA TYR A 125 6.47 -27.29 2.49
C TYR A 125 5.85 -26.40 3.58
N LYS A 126 5.84 -25.08 3.39
CA LYS A 126 5.27 -24.13 4.36
C LYS A 126 3.79 -24.36 4.60
N LEU A 127 3.01 -24.59 3.54
CA LEU A 127 1.60 -24.96 3.62
C LEU A 127 1.40 -26.23 4.46
N ALA A 128 2.15 -27.29 4.18
CA ALA A 128 2.07 -28.54 4.95
C ALA A 128 2.42 -28.37 6.43
N VAL A 129 3.40 -27.51 6.75
CA VAL A 129 3.74 -27.17 8.15
C VAL A 129 2.60 -26.40 8.80
N MET A 130 2.00 -25.42 8.12
CA MET A 130 0.88 -24.63 8.63
C MET A 130 -0.36 -25.49 8.87
N GLU A 131 -0.69 -26.42 7.96
CA GLU A 131 -1.79 -27.38 8.13
C GLU A 131 -1.58 -28.27 9.36
N ARG A 132 -0.37 -28.79 9.56
CA ARG A 132 -0.03 -29.61 10.73
C ARG A 132 -0.03 -28.80 12.03
N ALA A 133 0.42 -27.55 12.00
CA ALA A 133 0.40 -26.65 13.15
C ALA A 133 -1.04 -26.27 13.55
N GLY A 134 -1.90 -25.95 12.58
CA GLY A 134 -3.33 -25.69 12.83
C GLY A 134 -4.09 -26.93 13.32
N SER A 135 -3.71 -28.12 12.86
CA SER A 135 -4.27 -29.39 13.33
C SER A 135 -3.92 -29.70 14.80
N ARG A 136 -2.72 -29.32 15.26
CA ARG A 136 -2.32 -29.46 16.68
C ARG A 136 -3.11 -28.56 17.63
N SER A 137 -3.54 -27.37 17.17
CA SER A 137 -4.41 -26.49 17.96
C SER A 137 -5.78 -27.11 18.22
N ASN A 138 -6.32 -27.88 17.27
CA ASN A 138 -7.55 -28.66 17.47
C ASN A 138 -7.34 -29.93 18.32
N LEU A 139 -6.14 -30.50 18.33
CA LEU A 139 -5.84 -31.69 19.14
C LEU A 139 -5.75 -31.37 20.65
N MET A 140 -5.34 -30.15 21.02
CA MET A 140 -5.30 -29.68 22.42
C MET A 140 -6.70 -29.43 23.01
N LEU A 141 -7.72 -29.13 22.19
CA LEU A 141 -9.10 -28.97 22.67
C LEU A 141 -9.82 -30.31 22.90
N ALA A 142 -9.34 -31.41 22.32
CA ALA A 142 -9.97 -32.73 22.41
C ALA A 142 -9.43 -33.60 23.57
N GLY A 143 -8.42 -33.15 24.31
CA GLY A 143 -7.75 -33.92 25.37
C GLY A 143 -8.31 -33.76 26.79
N ALA A 144 -9.27 -32.87 27.02
CA ALA A 144 -9.82 -32.60 28.36
C ALA A 144 -11.13 -33.37 28.62
N ARG A 145 -11.03 -34.69 28.78
CA ARG A 145 -11.98 -35.52 29.57
C ARG A 145 -11.42 -36.93 29.73
N VAL A 146 -10.52 -37.07 30.70
CA VAL A 146 -10.32 -38.34 31.40
C VAL A 146 -10.82 -38.10 32.82
N SER A 147 -11.97 -38.66 33.14
CA SER A 147 -12.42 -38.87 34.53
C SER A 147 -12.72 -40.35 34.67
N PHE A 148 -11.91 -41.00 35.50
CA PHE A 148 -12.20 -42.29 36.10
C PHE A 148 -13.46 -42.15 36.96
N ASP A 149 -14.37 -43.12 36.82
CA ASP A 149 -15.05 -43.86 37.89
C ASP A 149 -15.83 -45.05 37.27
#